data_AF-A0A350TI72-F1
#
_entry.id   AF-A0A350TI72-F1
#
_cell.length_a   1.000
_cell.length_b   1.000
_cell.length_c   1.000
_cell.angle_alpha   90.00
_cell.angle_beta   90.00
_cell.angle_gamma   90.00
#
_symmetry.space_group_name_H-M   'P 1'
#
loop_
_entity.id
_entity.type
_entity.pdbx_description
1 polymer ?
#
loop_
_entity_poly.entity_id
_entity_poly.type
_entity_poly.pdbx_seq_one_letter_code
_entity_poly.pdbx_strand_id
1 'polypeptide(L)'
;MSKNYDMIATVDIDIATPIVDDTSFDNLLIMGPAPKTGAKSPSRVGVYSDISEVEDAGFVTSGADADPVGLAASVAFAQSPRPTAVYIAVQQLSEGAVVAGQTIKDTNAAVAQYAGKKEGLTGCAISFKESARKLSMVLDGPIAGVKNTGLFDMLAALIADGYTATIEDTAITDGASFKACPVWNSLKKLDKGGEEQFTVAVNKTGGTAVLYTVAISYPDPDAPATQAAEDNEPANTPDTELETPATTIARALATSGWYVLCTAGVDPAKYEEIAAYMETQEKLFCYTELNCFAAPGTVREDGEDLVQPSVGNVYFRTLGVYGRETTDQADEDIPPANRYINVAFVAKWLNYESGSETTAFKQLASVYPSKLTSTEMKALADKSLNYFITVGSKNLSMNGKVIGNEWADIIRFRDWLKNDMQLRVVNLFVTRPKVPYTDAGISLVQNQMIASLKSGQDAGGIAESEFDEDGTEIPGYVTSVPLAASLSASEKASRKLTKCKFKARLAGAIHFAELKGSLTYEL
;
A
#
# COMPACT_ATOMS: atom_id res chain seq x y z
N MET A 1 -18.43 -14.24 5.07
CA MET A 1 -19.12 -14.51 6.35
C MET A 1 -18.08 -14.34 7.44
N SER A 2 -18.23 -13.38 8.37
CA SER A 2 -17.27 -13.24 9.48
C SER A 2 -17.38 -14.46 10.38
N LYS A 3 -16.29 -15.21 10.49
CA LYS A 3 -16.20 -16.37 11.37
C LYS A 3 -15.70 -15.84 12.72
N ASN A 4 -16.57 -15.91 13.72
CA ASN A 4 -16.37 -15.31 15.04
C ASN A 4 -15.74 -16.33 16.01
N TYR A 5 -14.57 -16.89 15.71
CA TYR A 5 -13.94 -17.89 16.60
C TYR A 5 -13.55 -17.34 17.97
N ASP A 6 -13.36 -16.02 18.11
CA ASP A 6 -13.21 -15.33 19.39
C ASP A 6 -14.37 -15.57 20.36
N MET A 7 -15.56 -15.91 19.85
CA MET A 7 -16.71 -16.27 20.71
C MET A 7 -16.57 -17.67 21.35
N ILE A 8 -15.69 -18.52 20.81
CA ILE A 8 -15.52 -19.92 21.20
C ILE A 8 -14.19 -20.15 21.92
N ALA A 9 -13.08 -19.63 21.39
CA ALA A 9 -11.74 -19.81 21.97
C ALA A 9 -10.88 -18.56 21.78
N THR A 10 -10.62 -17.83 22.87
CA THR A 10 -9.65 -16.74 22.89
C THR A 10 -8.28 -17.29 23.32
N VAL A 11 -7.27 -17.16 22.46
CA VAL A 11 -5.87 -17.50 22.78
C VAL A 11 -5.06 -16.22 22.78
N ASP A 12 -4.51 -15.88 23.95
CA ASP A 12 -3.71 -14.68 24.17
C ASP A 12 -2.24 -15.08 24.29
N ILE A 13 -1.42 -14.58 23.36
CA ILE A 13 0.03 -14.69 23.36
C ILE A 13 0.51 -13.23 23.34
N ASP A 14 1.10 -12.72 24.42
CA ASP A 14 1.67 -11.35 24.48
C ASP A 14 2.45 -11.08 23.16
N ILE A 15 2.22 -10.03 22.35
CA ILE A 15 1.76 -8.65 22.60
C ILE A 15 0.50 -8.35 21.74
N ALA A 16 -0.64 -8.18 22.42
CA ALA A 16 -1.93 -7.51 22.11
C ALA A 16 -2.67 -7.65 20.72
N THR A 17 -3.72 -8.50 20.71
CA THR A 17 -5.06 -8.46 20.01
C THR A 17 -5.19 -8.50 18.47
N PRO A 18 -6.37 -8.82 17.89
CA PRO A 18 -7.18 -10.06 17.82
C PRO A 18 -7.19 -10.71 16.40
N ILE A 19 -7.69 -11.95 16.33
CA ILE A 19 -7.39 -13.02 15.33
C ILE A 19 -7.85 -12.74 13.89
N VAL A 20 -7.04 -13.19 12.92
CA VAL A 20 -7.42 -13.30 11.50
C VAL A 20 -7.64 -14.75 11.08
N ASP A 21 -8.81 -14.98 10.50
CA ASP A 21 -9.44 -16.28 10.29
C ASP A 21 -9.35 -16.69 8.80
N ASP A 22 -8.95 -17.94 8.50
CA ASP A 22 -8.54 -18.50 7.18
C ASP A 22 -7.18 -18.02 6.62
N THR A 23 -6.22 -17.66 7.49
CA THR A 23 -4.89 -17.21 7.04
C THR A 23 -4.07 -18.37 6.45
N SER A 24 -3.85 -18.34 5.14
CA SER A 24 -2.61 -18.93 4.59
C SER A 24 -1.50 -17.96 4.92
N PHE A 25 -0.46 -18.47 5.60
CA PHE A 25 0.73 -17.72 5.97
C PHE A 25 1.76 -17.68 4.84
N ASP A 26 1.39 -18.12 3.63
CA ASP A 26 2.34 -18.49 2.58
C ASP A 26 2.20 -17.60 1.33
N ASN A 27 1.12 -16.82 1.24
CA ASN A 27 0.85 -15.99 0.08
C ASN A 27 0.95 -14.50 0.41
N LEU A 28 1.46 -13.77 -0.58
CA LEU A 28 1.50 -12.32 -0.58
C LEU A 28 0.32 -11.74 -1.36
N LEU A 29 -0.02 -10.50 -1.03
CA LEU A 29 -0.95 -9.67 -1.76
C LEU A 29 -0.24 -8.41 -2.25
N ILE A 30 -0.30 -8.15 -3.55
CA ILE A 30 0.21 -6.93 -4.17
C ILE A 30 -0.93 -5.91 -4.22
N MET A 31 -0.72 -4.73 -3.65
CA MET A 31 -1.66 -3.61 -3.73
C MET A 31 -1.09 -2.49 -4.59
N GLY A 32 -1.85 -2.03 -5.58
CA GLY A 32 -1.41 -0.94 -6.46
C GLY A 32 -2.50 -0.49 -7.44
N PRO A 33 -2.19 0.45 -8.35
CA PRO A 33 -3.15 1.01 -9.29
C PRO A 33 -3.64 -0.01 -10.32
N ALA A 34 -4.75 0.31 -10.97
CA ALA A 34 -5.24 -0.43 -12.13
C ALA A 34 -4.25 -0.35 -13.32
N PRO A 35 -4.33 -1.27 -14.29
CA PRO A 35 -3.53 -1.20 -15.51
C PRO A 35 -3.72 0.14 -16.23
N LYS A 36 -2.64 0.78 -16.68
CA LYS A 36 -2.66 2.04 -17.44
C LYS A 36 -3.44 1.90 -18.75
N THR A 37 -3.30 0.75 -19.39
CA THR A 37 -3.90 0.44 -20.69
C THR A 37 -4.45 -0.98 -20.66
N GLY A 38 -5.77 -1.12 -20.62
CA GLY A 38 -6.40 -2.43 -20.61
C GLY A 38 -7.88 -2.34 -21.00
N ALA A 39 -8.26 -2.99 -22.09
CA ALA A 39 -9.67 -3.15 -22.46
C ALA A 39 -10.45 -4.07 -21.49
N LYS A 40 -9.74 -4.78 -20.61
CA LYS A 40 -10.28 -5.69 -19.61
C LYS A 40 -10.13 -5.03 -18.23
N SER A 41 -11.22 -4.95 -17.48
CA SER A 41 -11.19 -4.50 -16.10
C SER A 41 -10.77 -5.69 -15.23
N PRO A 42 -9.59 -5.66 -14.58
CA PRO A 42 -9.20 -6.73 -13.67
C PRO A 42 -10.18 -6.80 -12.49
N SER A 43 -10.24 -7.96 -11.85
CA SER A 43 -10.97 -8.11 -10.59
C SER A 43 -10.42 -7.12 -9.55
N ARG A 44 -11.31 -6.51 -8.76
CA ARG A 44 -10.92 -5.57 -7.69
C ARG A 44 -9.96 -6.22 -6.68
N VAL A 45 -10.13 -7.52 -6.46
CA VAL A 45 -9.19 -8.42 -5.79
C VAL A 45 -9.18 -9.71 -6.60
N GLY A 46 -8.03 -10.12 -7.10
CA GLY A 46 -7.86 -11.33 -7.91
C GLY A 46 -6.76 -12.23 -7.36
N VAL A 47 -6.83 -13.51 -7.69
CA VAL A 47 -5.81 -14.52 -7.39
C VAL A 47 -5.29 -15.04 -8.71
N TYR A 48 -3.97 -15.06 -8.85
CA TYR A 48 -3.29 -15.41 -10.08
C TYR A 48 -2.26 -16.49 -9.79
N SER A 49 -2.20 -17.53 -10.61
CA SER A 49 -1.27 -18.66 -10.44
C SER A 49 -0.01 -18.53 -11.29
N ASP A 50 -0.03 -17.69 -12.31
CA ASP A 50 1.13 -17.36 -13.11
C ASP A 50 1.03 -15.96 -13.76
N ILE A 51 2.10 -15.54 -14.42
CA ILE A 51 2.22 -14.21 -15.03
C ILE A 51 1.28 -14.03 -16.23
N SER A 52 0.94 -15.10 -16.95
CA SER A 52 0.06 -15.04 -18.12
C SER A 52 -1.37 -14.68 -17.69
N GLU A 53 -1.83 -15.17 -16.54
CA GLU A 53 -3.15 -14.76 -15.99
C GLU A 53 -3.19 -13.27 -15.62
N VAL A 54 -2.05 -12.72 -15.17
CA VAL A 54 -1.91 -11.29 -14.85
C VAL A 54 -1.93 -10.44 -16.13
N GLU A 55 -1.27 -10.90 -17.18
CA GLU A 55 -1.33 -10.29 -18.52
C GLU A 55 -2.74 -10.38 -19.13
N ASP A 56 -3.41 -11.52 -18.95
CA ASP A 56 -4.79 -11.73 -19.39
C ASP A 56 -5.80 -10.83 -18.69
N ALA A 57 -5.49 -10.41 -17.45
CA ALA A 57 -6.25 -9.41 -16.69
C ALA A 57 -5.95 -7.96 -17.13
N GLY A 58 -4.99 -7.76 -18.03
CA GLY A 58 -4.69 -6.49 -18.69
C GLY A 58 -3.47 -5.76 -18.17
N PHE A 59 -2.71 -6.32 -17.23
CA PHE A 59 -1.48 -5.68 -16.73
C PHE A 59 -0.32 -5.86 -17.71
N VAL A 60 0.40 -4.78 -17.98
CA VAL A 60 1.67 -4.80 -18.69
C VAL A 60 2.79 -5.19 -17.71
N THR A 61 3.47 -6.30 -17.95
CA THR A 61 4.40 -6.96 -17.00
C THR A 61 5.87 -6.64 -17.24
N SER A 62 6.20 -6.00 -18.36
CA SER A 62 7.58 -5.69 -18.77
C SER A 62 7.65 -4.49 -19.73
N GLY A 63 8.85 -3.95 -19.93
CA GLY A 63 9.08 -2.78 -20.79
C GLY A 63 8.94 -1.44 -20.06
N ALA A 64 9.20 -0.34 -20.79
CA ALA A 64 9.15 1.01 -20.24
C ALA A 64 7.74 1.42 -19.78
N ASP A 65 6.70 0.88 -20.43
CA ASP A 65 5.30 1.14 -20.13
C ASP A 65 4.69 0.17 -19.12
N ALA A 66 5.50 -0.68 -18.48
CA ALA A 66 5.03 -1.65 -17.50
C ALA A 66 4.17 -1.00 -16.41
N ASP A 67 3.12 -1.71 -16.03
CA ASP A 67 2.30 -1.33 -14.89
C ASP A 67 3.05 -1.65 -13.60
N PRO A 68 2.96 -0.80 -12.57
CA PRO A 68 3.61 -1.09 -11.29
C PRO A 68 3.26 -2.46 -10.73
N VAL A 69 1.98 -2.82 -10.78
CA VAL A 69 1.47 -4.12 -10.33
C VAL A 69 1.92 -5.26 -11.25
N GLY A 70 1.94 -5.05 -12.57
CA GLY A 70 2.38 -6.06 -13.53
C GLY A 70 3.86 -6.41 -13.36
N LEU A 71 4.71 -5.41 -13.18
CA LEU A 71 6.13 -5.59 -12.91
C LEU A 71 6.38 -6.20 -11.51
N ALA A 72 5.60 -5.82 -10.50
CA ALA A 72 5.66 -6.46 -9.19
C ALA A 72 5.29 -7.96 -9.25
N ALA A 73 4.24 -8.31 -10.00
CA ALA A 73 3.84 -9.69 -10.20
C ALA A 73 4.90 -10.50 -10.96
N SER A 74 5.55 -9.91 -11.98
CA SER A 74 6.63 -10.60 -12.69
C SER A 74 7.83 -10.85 -11.78
N VAL A 75 8.16 -9.92 -10.88
CA VAL A 75 9.18 -10.10 -9.83
C VAL A 75 8.79 -11.22 -8.85
N ALA A 76 7.52 -11.31 -8.45
CA ALA A 76 7.03 -12.39 -7.57
C ALA A 76 7.19 -13.77 -8.22
N PHE A 77 6.68 -13.95 -9.44
CA PHE A 77 6.71 -15.23 -10.16
C PHE A 77 8.10 -15.64 -10.66
N ALA A 78 9.06 -14.71 -10.70
CA ALA A 78 10.45 -15.01 -11.01
C ALA A 78 11.23 -15.62 -9.82
N GLN A 79 10.68 -15.58 -8.61
CA GLN A 79 11.35 -16.19 -7.45
C GLN A 79 11.47 -17.71 -7.61
N SER A 80 12.49 -18.28 -6.98
CA SER A 80 12.71 -19.72 -6.93
C SER A 80 12.77 -20.21 -5.49
N PRO A 81 11.90 -21.13 -5.04
CA PRO A 81 10.81 -21.70 -5.82
C PRO A 81 9.73 -20.65 -6.14
N ARG A 82 9.06 -20.84 -7.28
CA ARG A 82 8.01 -19.93 -7.77
C ARG A 82 6.76 -20.02 -6.88
N PRO A 83 6.16 -18.88 -6.47
CA PRO A 83 4.88 -18.88 -5.77
C PRO A 83 3.78 -19.58 -6.58
N THR A 84 2.90 -20.32 -5.90
CA THR A 84 1.75 -21.00 -6.54
C THR A 84 0.55 -20.08 -6.76
N ALA A 85 0.49 -18.98 -6.00
CA ALA A 85 -0.51 -17.95 -6.11
C ALA A 85 0.05 -16.59 -5.69
N VAL A 86 -0.38 -15.53 -6.38
CA VAL A 86 -0.18 -14.14 -6.01
C VAL A 86 -1.55 -13.46 -6.00
N TYR A 87 -1.87 -12.80 -4.88
CA TYR A 87 -3.08 -12.01 -4.77
C TYR A 87 -2.79 -10.59 -5.25
N ILE A 88 -3.72 -9.98 -5.98
CA ILE A 88 -3.61 -8.60 -6.42
C ILE A 88 -4.86 -7.84 -6.02
N ALA A 89 -4.72 -6.77 -5.24
CA ALA A 89 -5.78 -5.82 -4.92
C ALA A 89 -5.56 -4.51 -5.68
N VAL A 90 -6.50 -4.17 -6.54
CA VAL A 90 -6.42 -2.98 -7.39
C VAL A 90 -7.03 -1.80 -6.66
N GLN A 91 -6.26 -0.73 -6.44
CA GLN A 91 -6.77 0.54 -5.96
C GLN A 91 -7.70 1.14 -7.01
N GLN A 92 -8.96 1.35 -6.63
CA GLN A 92 -9.96 1.96 -7.50
C GLN A 92 -9.82 3.48 -7.48
N LEU A 93 -10.44 4.15 -8.46
CA LEU A 93 -10.67 5.59 -8.39
C LEU A 93 -11.52 5.91 -7.14
N SER A 94 -11.24 7.05 -6.52
CA SER A 94 -12.07 7.57 -5.42
C SER A 94 -13.48 7.87 -5.94
N GLU A 95 -14.49 7.88 -5.03
CA GLU A 95 -15.85 8.26 -5.43
C GLU A 95 -15.88 9.66 -6.06
N GLY A 96 -15.08 10.58 -5.52
CA GLY A 96 -14.89 11.93 -6.05
C GLY A 96 -14.29 11.95 -7.46
N ALA A 97 -13.30 11.08 -7.72
CA ALA A 97 -12.66 10.94 -9.02
C ALA A 97 -13.60 10.38 -10.09
N VAL A 98 -14.44 9.41 -9.75
CA VAL A 98 -15.46 8.87 -10.68
C VAL A 98 -16.42 9.97 -11.11
N VAL A 99 -16.90 10.80 -10.16
CA VAL A 99 -17.76 11.94 -10.46
C VAL A 99 -17.01 13.02 -11.24
N ALA A 100 -15.73 13.26 -10.93
CA ALA A 100 -14.90 14.21 -11.66
C ALA A 100 -14.68 13.79 -13.12
N GLY A 101 -14.42 12.51 -13.39
CA GLY A 101 -14.34 11.96 -14.75
C GLY A 101 -15.62 12.17 -15.56
N GLN A 102 -16.78 11.96 -14.93
CA GLN A 102 -18.07 12.25 -15.55
C GLN A 102 -18.27 13.76 -15.77
N THR A 103 -17.84 14.59 -14.82
CA THR A 103 -17.87 16.05 -14.93
C THR A 103 -17.02 16.54 -16.10
N ILE A 104 -15.84 15.96 -16.32
CA ILE A 104 -14.98 16.25 -17.47
C ILE A 104 -15.71 15.91 -18.77
N LYS A 105 -16.24 14.69 -18.87
CA LYS A 105 -16.95 14.22 -20.07
C LYS A 105 -18.12 15.13 -20.44
N ASP A 106 -18.98 15.45 -19.47
CA ASP A 106 -20.18 16.25 -19.71
C ASP A 106 -19.83 17.71 -20.00
N THR A 107 -18.85 18.28 -19.30
CA THR A 107 -18.41 19.66 -19.54
C THR A 107 -17.72 19.80 -20.89
N ASN A 108 -16.85 18.86 -21.29
CA ASN A 108 -16.23 18.86 -22.61
C ASN A 108 -17.27 18.78 -23.74
N ALA A 109 -18.29 17.92 -23.56
CA ALA A 109 -19.41 17.84 -24.51
C ALA A 109 -20.20 19.16 -24.59
N ALA A 110 -20.46 19.80 -23.44
CA ALA A 110 -21.13 21.10 -23.40
C ALA A 110 -20.27 22.20 -24.08
N VAL A 111 -18.96 22.26 -23.82
CA VAL A 111 -18.06 23.21 -24.48
C VAL A 111 -18.09 23.01 -25.99
N ALA A 112 -17.97 21.77 -26.47
CA ALA A 112 -18.02 21.46 -27.90
C ALA A 112 -19.35 21.85 -28.57
N GLN A 113 -20.46 21.74 -27.84
CA GLN A 113 -21.80 22.07 -28.32
C GLN A 113 -22.07 23.58 -28.37
N TYR A 114 -21.65 24.32 -27.34
CA TYR A 114 -22.11 25.70 -27.14
C TYR A 114 -21.03 26.77 -27.39
N ALA A 115 -19.76 26.51 -27.06
CA ALA A 115 -18.72 27.54 -27.06
C ALA A 115 -18.40 28.03 -28.48
N GLY A 116 -18.67 29.30 -28.75
CA GLY A 116 -18.47 29.92 -30.07
C GLY A 116 -19.42 29.40 -31.15
N LYS A 117 -20.50 28.69 -30.78
CA LYS A 117 -21.46 28.09 -31.72
C LYS A 117 -22.79 28.85 -31.83
N LYS A 118 -23.04 29.83 -30.94
CA LYS A 118 -24.27 30.60 -30.95
C LYS A 118 -24.31 31.54 -32.16
N GLU A 119 -25.47 31.60 -32.82
CA GLU A 119 -25.68 32.46 -33.98
C GLU A 119 -25.45 33.94 -33.62
N GLY A 120 -24.74 34.67 -34.50
CA GLY A 120 -24.41 36.07 -34.28
C GLY A 120 -23.27 36.30 -33.28
N LEU A 121 -22.34 35.36 -33.11
CA LEU A 121 -21.06 35.56 -32.41
C LEU A 121 -20.30 36.74 -33.02
N THR A 122 -19.91 37.72 -32.19
CA THR A 122 -19.11 38.88 -32.62
C THR A 122 -18.10 39.30 -31.57
N GLY A 123 -16.93 39.78 -32.00
CA GLY A 123 -15.93 40.41 -31.15
C GLY A 123 -14.88 39.45 -30.57
N CYS A 124 -14.99 38.14 -30.86
CA CYS A 124 -13.95 37.17 -30.53
C CYS A 124 -14.04 35.88 -31.36
N ALA A 125 -12.93 35.14 -31.39
CA ALA A 125 -12.86 33.74 -31.77
C ALA A 125 -12.62 32.86 -30.53
N ILE A 126 -13.26 31.69 -30.46
CA ILE A 126 -13.13 30.75 -29.34
C ILE A 126 -12.62 29.41 -29.86
N SER A 127 -11.64 28.83 -29.18
CA SER A 127 -11.16 27.46 -29.39
C SER A 127 -11.07 26.72 -28.06
N PHE A 128 -11.15 25.39 -28.12
CA PHE A 128 -11.07 24.53 -26.95
C PHE A 128 -10.09 23.39 -27.21
N LYS A 129 -9.14 23.20 -26.30
CA LYS A 129 -8.21 22.07 -26.31
C LYS A 129 -8.63 21.12 -25.20
N GLU A 130 -9.25 20.00 -25.61
CA GLU A 130 -9.84 19.04 -24.68
C GLU A 130 -8.82 18.42 -23.73
N SER A 131 -7.65 18.02 -24.24
CA SER A 131 -6.58 17.39 -23.45
C SER A 131 -6.07 18.29 -22.32
N ALA A 132 -5.98 19.60 -22.57
CA ALA A 132 -5.51 20.59 -21.60
C ALA A 132 -6.65 21.23 -20.79
N ARG A 133 -7.92 20.84 -21.05
CA ARG A 133 -9.11 21.52 -20.53
C ARG A 133 -9.03 23.05 -20.64
N LYS A 134 -8.50 23.54 -21.76
CA LYS A 134 -8.20 24.95 -21.99
C LYS A 134 -9.10 25.56 -23.04
N LEU A 135 -9.89 26.56 -22.64
CA LEU A 135 -10.69 27.40 -23.51
C LEU A 135 -9.93 28.68 -23.81
N SER A 136 -9.61 28.90 -25.08
CA SER A 136 -8.90 30.09 -25.55
C SER A 136 -9.88 31.02 -26.25
N MET A 137 -9.86 32.31 -25.89
CA MET A 137 -10.64 33.36 -26.52
C MET A 137 -9.70 34.43 -27.06
N VAL A 138 -9.72 34.64 -28.38
CA VAL A 138 -8.97 35.69 -29.06
C VAL A 138 -9.93 36.84 -29.34
N LEU A 139 -9.66 38.02 -28.78
CA LEU A 139 -10.53 39.19 -28.90
C LEU A 139 -10.22 40.01 -30.17
N ASP A 140 -11.26 40.47 -30.85
CA ASP A 140 -11.14 41.40 -32.00
C ASP A 140 -11.23 42.89 -31.57
N GLY A 141 -11.49 43.13 -30.28
CA GLY A 141 -11.70 44.44 -29.67
C GLY A 141 -11.88 44.33 -28.15
N PRO A 142 -12.24 45.41 -27.45
CA PRO A 142 -12.44 45.36 -26.00
C PRO A 142 -13.47 44.29 -25.59
N ILE A 143 -13.22 43.57 -24.49
CA ILE A 143 -14.07 42.46 -24.05
C ILE A 143 -15.55 42.85 -23.83
N ALA A 144 -15.82 44.12 -23.53
CA ALA A 144 -17.18 44.65 -23.40
C ALA A 144 -18.01 44.59 -24.70
N GLY A 145 -17.34 44.51 -25.86
CA GLY A 145 -17.97 44.39 -27.18
C GLY A 145 -18.33 42.96 -27.60
N VAL A 146 -17.86 41.95 -26.86
CA VAL A 146 -18.10 40.53 -27.16
C VAL A 146 -19.58 40.18 -26.91
N LYS A 147 -20.19 39.51 -27.89
CA LYS A 147 -21.60 39.07 -27.81
C LYS A 147 -21.76 37.65 -28.32
N ASN A 148 -22.81 36.98 -27.82
CA ASN A 148 -23.26 35.67 -28.28
C ASN A 148 -22.16 34.59 -28.26
N THR A 149 -21.39 34.50 -27.19
CA THR A 149 -20.34 33.47 -27.05
C THR A 149 -20.88 32.04 -26.88
N GLY A 150 -22.16 31.89 -26.52
CA GLY A 150 -22.77 30.61 -26.14
C GLY A 150 -22.34 30.08 -24.76
N LEU A 151 -21.34 30.70 -24.11
CA LEU A 151 -20.79 30.24 -22.83
C LEU A 151 -21.80 30.31 -21.66
N PHE A 152 -22.71 31.28 -21.67
CA PHE A 152 -23.76 31.36 -20.64
C PHE A 152 -24.92 30.40 -20.90
N ASP A 153 -25.17 30.02 -22.16
CA ASP A 153 -26.14 28.95 -22.48
C ASP A 153 -25.57 27.59 -22.06
N MET A 154 -24.27 27.38 -22.31
CA MET A 154 -23.50 26.23 -21.81
C MET A 154 -23.59 26.12 -20.28
N LEU A 155 -23.32 27.22 -19.57
CA LEU A 155 -23.39 27.27 -18.11
C LEU A 155 -24.80 26.97 -17.60
N ALA A 156 -25.84 27.52 -18.24
CA ALA A 156 -27.23 27.24 -17.89
C ALA A 156 -27.60 25.76 -18.08
N ALA A 157 -27.13 25.13 -19.16
CA ALA A 157 -27.35 23.69 -19.40
C ALA A 157 -26.65 22.83 -18.33
N LEU A 158 -25.39 23.14 -18.01
CA LEU A 158 -24.66 22.44 -16.94
C LEU A 158 -25.34 22.61 -15.57
N ILE A 159 -25.82 23.81 -15.25
CA ILE A 159 -26.55 24.06 -13.99
C ILE A 159 -27.86 23.26 -13.95
N ALA A 160 -28.58 23.15 -15.07
CA ALA A 160 -29.79 22.34 -15.15
C ALA A 160 -29.52 20.84 -14.89
N ASP A 161 -28.33 20.36 -15.28
CA ASP A 161 -27.87 18.98 -15.03
C ASP A 161 -27.24 18.79 -13.63
N GLY A 162 -27.32 19.81 -12.78
CA GLY A 162 -26.88 19.77 -11.38
C GLY A 162 -25.40 20.09 -11.15
N TYR A 163 -24.71 20.67 -12.14
CA TYR A 163 -23.35 21.16 -11.99
C TYR A 163 -23.32 22.58 -11.41
N THR A 164 -22.23 22.93 -10.74
CA THR A 164 -21.95 24.29 -10.27
C THR A 164 -20.62 24.75 -10.82
N ALA A 165 -20.49 26.04 -11.15
CA ALA A 165 -19.23 26.62 -11.58
C ALA A 165 -18.84 27.80 -10.68
N THR A 166 -17.55 27.90 -10.33
CA THR A 166 -16.99 28.99 -9.55
C THR A 166 -15.72 29.55 -10.20
N ILE A 167 -15.45 30.82 -9.95
CA ILE A 167 -14.18 31.50 -10.26
C ILE A 167 -13.74 32.17 -8.96
N GLU A 168 -12.53 31.87 -8.48
CA GLU A 168 -12.02 32.41 -7.21
C GLU A 168 -13.05 32.26 -6.07
N ASP A 169 -13.61 31.04 -5.94
CA ASP A 169 -14.67 30.67 -4.98
C ASP A 169 -16.01 31.43 -5.13
N THR A 170 -16.15 32.30 -6.13
CA THR A 170 -17.39 33.01 -6.43
C THR A 170 -18.22 32.21 -7.43
N ALA A 171 -19.45 31.85 -7.05
CA ALA A 171 -20.38 31.13 -7.92
C ALA A 171 -20.78 31.97 -9.14
N ILE A 172 -20.68 31.36 -10.32
CA ILE A 172 -21.14 31.92 -11.58
C ILE A 172 -22.38 31.16 -12.07
N THR A 173 -23.45 31.90 -12.34
CA THR A 173 -24.72 31.36 -12.83
C THR A 173 -25.14 31.98 -14.16
N ASP A 174 -24.62 33.16 -14.47
CA ASP A 174 -24.98 33.96 -15.65
C ASP A 174 -23.91 35.05 -15.93
N GLY A 175 -24.18 35.90 -16.91
CA GLY A 175 -23.29 37.01 -17.24
C GLY A 175 -23.23 38.13 -16.21
N ALA A 176 -24.21 38.26 -15.31
CA ALA A 176 -24.19 39.28 -14.26
C ALA A 176 -23.26 38.84 -13.11
N SER A 177 -23.38 37.59 -12.69
CA SER A 177 -22.47 36.97 -11.70
C SER A 177 -21.02 36.95 -12.17
N PHE A 178 -20.75 36.62 -13.45
CA PHE A 178 -19.40 36.70 -14.02
C PHE A 178 -18.81 38.12 -13.97
N LYS A 179 -19.62 39.15 -14.27
CA LYS A 179 -19.19 40.56 -14.21
C LYS A 179 -18.93 41.05 -12.78
N ALA A 180 -19.45 40.36 -11.78
CA ALA A 180 -19.19 40.66 -10.37
C ALA A 180 -17.88 40.04 -9.87
N CYS A 181 -17.33 39.03 -10.55
CA CYS A 181 -16.06 38.41 -10.19
C CYS A 181 -14.87 39.40 -10.31
N PRO A 182 -13.85 39.30 -9.45
CA PRO A 182 -12.68 40.17 -9.50
C PRO A 182 -11.95 40.14 -10.84
N VAL A 183 -11.86 38.96 -11.47
CA VAL A 183 -11.25 38.77 -12.80
C VAL A 183 -11.84 39.66 -13.89
N TRP A 184 -13.13 40.02 -13.80
CA TRP A 184 -13.77 40.91 -14.76
C TRP A 184 -13.14 42.33 -14.75
N ASN A 185 -12.62 42.76 -13.60
CA ASN A 185 -11.93 44.04 -13.49
C ASN A 185 -10.58 44.04 -14.21
N SER A 186 -9.88 42.91 -14.24
CA SER A 186 -8.66 42.73 -15.02
C SER A 186 -8.98 42.71 -16.51
N LEU A 187 -9.96 41.91 -16.91
CA LEU A 187 -10.36 41.77 -18.33
C LEU A 187 -10.83 43.08 -18.96
N LYS A 188 -11.50 43.96 -18.22
CA LYS A 188 -11.90 45.29 -18.71
C LYS A 188 -10.71 46.21 -19.02
N LYS A 189 -9.56 45.97 -18.41
CA LYS A 189 -8.34 46.76 -18.58
C LYS A 189 -7.38 46.12 -19.59
N LEU A 190 -7.78 45.03 -20.24
CA LEU A 190 -6.96 44.34 -21.22
C LEU A 190 -6.84 45.18 -22.49
N ASP A 191 -5.64 45.69 -22.75
CA ASP A 191 -5.27 46.44 -23.95
C ASP A 191 -4.68 45.53 -25.03
N LYS A 192 -4.45 46.07 -26.23
CA LYS A 192 -3.80 45.33 -27.33
C LYS A 192 -2.43 44.81 -26.92
N GLY A 193 -2.14 43.57 -27.30
CA GLY A 193 -0.96 42.81 -26.86
C GLY A 193 -1.11 42.17 -25.48
N GLY A 194 -2.24 42.39 -24.78
CA GLY A 194 -2.48 41.84 -23.45
C GLY A 194 -3.03 40.41 -23.47
N GLU A 195 -2.66 39.64 -22.46
CA GLU A 195 -3.18 38.31 -22.17
C GLU A 195 -3.63 38.23 -20.70
N GLU A 196 -4.72 37.52 -20.44
CA GLU A 196 -5.21 37.21 -19.10
C GLU A 196 -5.62 35.73 -19.05
N GLN A 197 -5.33 35.06 -17.95
CA GLN A 197 -5.71 33.67 -17.73
C GLN A 197 -6.31 33.50 -16.34
N PHE A 198 -7.39 32.72 -16.25
CA PHE A 198 -8.02 32.35 -14.98
C PHE A 198 -8.56 30.93 -15.04
N THR A 199 -8.88 30.35 -13.88
CA THR A 199 -9.46 29.01 -13.77
C THR A 199 -10.93 29.08 -13.40
N VAL A 200 -11.72 28.21 -14.02
CA VAL A 200 -13.12 27.95 -13.69
C VAL A 200 -13.19 26.57 -13.06
N ALA A 201 -13.65 26.48 -11.82
CA ALA A 201 -13.88 25.21 -11.15
C ALA A 201 -15.31 24.74 -11.43
N VAL A 202 -15.46 23.59 -12.08
CA VAL A 202 -16.74 22.93 -12.32
C VAL A 202 -16.88 21.76 -11.34
N ASN A 203 -18.01 21.70 -10.63
CA ASN A 203 -18.23 20.73 -9.57
C ASN A 203 -19.63 20.09 -9.70
N LYS A 204 -19.78 18.88 -9.17
CA LYS A 204 -21.04 18.14 -9.01
C LYS A 204 -21.08 17.56 -7.60
N THR A 205 -22.26 17.50 -6.99
CA THR A 205 -22.39 16.94 -5.63
C THR A 205 -21.73 15.56 -5.50
N GLY A 206 -20.84 15.42 -4.51
CA GLY A 206 -20.06 14.20 -4.28
C GLY A 206 -18.77 14.07 -5.10
N GLY A 207 -18.49 15.02 -6.01
CA GLY A 207 -17.28 15.05 -6.83
C GLY A 207 -16.20 16.00 -6.33
N THR A 208 -14.97 15.75 -6.78
CA THR A 208 -13.86 16.70 -6.67
C THR A 208 -13.97 17.75 -7.79
N ALA A 209 -13.68 19.01 -7.50
CA ALA A 209 -13.80 20.09 -8.48
C ALA A 209 -12.82 19.90 -9.66
N VAL A 210 -13.32 20.06 -10.89
CA VAL A 210 -12.56 19.98 -12.14
C VAL A 210 -12.21 21.40 -12.59
N LEU A 211 -10.93 21.69 -12.80
CA LEU A 211 -10.48 23.01 -13.22
C LEU A 211 -10.37 23.08 -14.75
N TYR A 212 -10.98 24.12 -15.31
CA TYR A 212 -10.85 24.53 -16.70
C TYR A 212 -10.09 25.85 -16.78
N THR A 213 -9.11 25.90 -17.65
CA THR A 213 -8.34 27.13 -17.90
C THR A 213 -9.05 27.96 -18.96
N VAL A 214 -9.34 29.22 -18.66
CA VAL A 214 -9.83 30.20 -19.64
C VAL A 214 -8.71 31.19 -19.91
N ALA A 215 -8.19 31.19 -21.12
CA ALA A 215 -7.17 32.12 -21.59
C ALA A 215 -7.79 33.12 -22.56
N ILE A 216 -7.61 34.41 -22.30
CA ILE A 216 -8.14 35.49 -23.11
C ILE A 216 -6.96 36.35 -23.59
N SER A 217 -6.83 36.50 -24.90
CA SER A 217 -5.78 37.30 -25.54
C SER A 217 -6.39 38.39 -26.40
N TYR A 218 -5.87 39.61 -26.32
CA TYR A 218 -6.20 40.69 -27.25
C TYR A 218 -4.99 41.00 -28.12
N PRO A 219 -4.82 40.31 -29.27
CA PRO A 219 -3.61 40.43 -30.08
C PRO A 219 -3.43 41.84 -30.65
N ASP A 220 -2.18 42.31 -30.67
CA ASP A 220 -1.78 43.50 -31.41
C ASP A 220 -1.36 43.08 -32.84
N PRO A 221 -2.07 43.50 -33.91
CA PRO A 221 -1.74 43.14 -35.29
C PRO A 221 -0.33 43.59 -35.72
N ASP A 222 0.27 44.55 -35.02
CA ASP A 222 1.60 45.08 -35.32
C ASP A 222 2.73 44.44 -34.47
N ALA A 223 2.40 43.55 -33.53
CA ALA A 223 3.39 42.86 -32.68
C ALA A 223 3.95 41.59 -33.36
N PRO A 224 5.25 41.28 -33.20
CA PRO A 224 5.84 40.04 -33.70
C PRO A 224 5.16 38.83 -33.04
N ALA A 225 4.80 37.83 -33.84
CA ALA A 225 4.17 36.60 -33.35
C ALA A 225 5.10 35.88 -32.36
N THR A 226 4.78 35.94 -31.07
CA THR A 226 5.38 35.08 -30.04
C THR A 226 4.65 33.75 -30.02
N GLN A 227 5.37 32.65 -30.26
CA GLN A 227 4.87 31.32 -29.95
C GLN A 227 4.85 31.17 -28.42
N ALA A 228 3.66 31.27 -27.83
CA ALA A 228 3.46 30.84 -26.45
C ALA A 228 3.79 29.34 -26.35
N ALA A 229 4.48 28.93 -25.29
CA ALA A 229 4.68 27.52 -25.01
C ALA A 229 3.31 26.83 -24.95
N GLU A 230 3.13 25.75 -25.70
CA GLU A 230 1.90 24.97 -25.63
C GLU A 230 1.84 24.25 -24.28
N ASP A 231 1.06 24.83 -23.36
CA ASP A 231 0.64 24.12 -22.16
C ASP A 231 -0.38 23.05 -22.55
N ASN A 232 0.04 21.79 -22.46
CA ASN A 232 -0.73 20.62 -22.89
C ASN A 232 -1.45 19.93 -21.73
N GLU A 233 -1.13 20.30 -20.49
CA GLU A 233 -1.63 19.63 -19.31
C GLU A 233 -2.83 20.39 -18.72
N PRO A 234 -3.81 19.68 -18.15
CA PRO A 234 -4.91 20.31 -17.45
C PRO A 234 -4.46 20.91 -16.11
N ALA A 235 -5.18 21.92 -15.63
CA ALA A 235 -4.87 22.64 -14.38
C ALA A 235 -4.96 21.76 -13.11
N ASN A 236 -5.67 20.64 -13.15
CA ASN A 236 -5.69 19.60 -12.13
C ASN A 236 -6.08 18.26 -12.77
N THR A 237 -5.95 17.12 -12.07
CA THR A 237 -6.33 15.77 -12.55
C THR A 237 -7.15 14.98 -11.52
N PRO A 238 -8.32 15.49 -11.09
CA PRO A 238 -9.11 14.86 -10.03
C PRO A 238 -9.69 13.50 -10.43
N ASP A 239 -9.78 13.23 -11.74
CA ASP A 239 -10.30 11.99 -12.32
C ASP A 239 -9.35 10.79 -12.19
N THR A 240 -8.11 11.02 -11.76
CA THR A 240 -7.11 9.97 -11.53
C THR A 240 -6.85 9.70 -10.05
N GLU A 241 -7.54 10.44 -9.15
CA GLU A 241 -7.38 10.27 -7.71
C GLU A 241 -7.84 8.87 -7.27
N LEU A 242 -6.95 8.14 -6.61
CA LEU A 242 -7.21 6.78 -6.13
C LEU A 242 -7.88 6.81 -4.76
N GLU A 243 -8.68 5.79 -4.47
CA GLU A 243 -9.23 5.55 -3.14
C GLU A 243 -8.12 5.33 -2.09
N THR A 244 -8.45 5.56 -0.83
CA THR A 244 -7.49 5.38 0.26
C THR A 244 -6.98 3.94 0.34
N PRO A 245 -5.73 3.71 0.76
CA PRO A 245 -5.21 2.36 0.98
C PRO A 245 -6.10 1.55 1.92
N ALA A 246 -6.59 2.14 3.01
CA ALA A 246 -7.50 1.48 3.95
C ALA A 246 -8.75 0.90 3.27
N THR A 247 -9.35 1.61 2.30
CA THR A 247 -10.52 1.14 1.54
C THR A 247 -10.16 -0.07 0.67
N THR A 248 -8.98 -0.05 0.05
CA THR A 248 -8.48 -1.16 -0.75
C THR A 248 -8.19 -2.38 0.12
N ILE A 249 -7.54 -2.18 1.27
CA ILE A 249 -7.20 -3.26 2.21
C ILE A 249 -8.46 -3.86 2.82
N ALA A 250 -9.43 -3.05 3.24
CA ALA A 250 -10.72 -3.54 3.77
C ALA A 250 -11.42 -4.47 2.77
N ARG A 251 -11.36 -4.16 1.48
CA ARG A 251 -11.87 -5.02 0.42
C ARG A 251 -11.02 -6.28 0.23
N ALA A 252 -9.71 -6.18 0.30
CA ALA A 252 -8.79 -7.31 0.22
C ALA A 252 -8.96 -8.32 1.37
N LEU A 253 -9.28 -7.83 2.57
CA LEU A 253 -9.55 -8.66 3.76
C LEU A 253 -10.81 -9.54 3.61
N ALA A 254 -11.73 -9.19 2.70
CA ALA A 254 -12.85 -10.06 2.37
C ALA A 254 -12.43 -11.31 1.58
N THR A 255 -11.19 -11.34 1.07
CA THR A 255 -10.58 -12.49 0.40
C THR A 255 -9.59 -13.14 1.34
N SER A 256 -9.86 -14.38 1.76
CA SER A 256 -8.93 -15.16 2.58
C SER A 256 -7.77 -15.73 1.75
N GLY A 257 -6.72 -16.20 2.42
CA GLY A 257 -5.62 -16.91 1.77
C GLY A 257 -4.35 -16.12 1.51
N TRP A 258 -4.22 -14.87 1.97
CA TRP A 258 -2.98 -14.10 1.95
C TRP A 258 -2.60 -13.60 3.35
N TYR A 259 -1.31 -13.33 3.59
CA TYR A 259 -0.80 -12.90 4.91
C TYR A 259 0.02 -11.61 4.87
N VAL A 260 0.82 -11.40 3.82
CA VAL A 260 1.69 -10.21 3.71
C VAL A 260 1.21 -9.32 2.58
N LEU A 261 0.94 -8.05 2.88
CA LEU A 261 0.65 -7.03 1.87
C LEU A 261 1.95 -6.37 1.39
N CYS A 262 2.14 -6.31 0.09
CA CYS A 262 3.22 -5.58 -0.57
C CYS A 262 2.64 -4.46 -1.44
N THR A 263 3.20 -3.25 -1.34
CA THR A 263 2.81 -2.12 -2.20
C THR A 263 3.53 -2.17 -3.54
N ALA A 264 2.84 -1.75 -4.60
CA ALA A 264 3.39 -1.55 -5.94
C ALA A 264 2.81 -0.27 -6.56
N GLY A 265 3.64 0.76 -6.75
CA GLY A 265 3.19 2.05 -7.30
C GLY A 265 2.30 2.87 -6.35
N VAL A 266 2.34 2.58 -5.05
CA VAL A 266 1.67 3.36 -4.01
C VAL A 266 2.62 4.44 -3.52
N ASP A 267 2.11 5.65 -3.31
CA ASP A 267 2.87 6.78 -2.77
C ASP A 267 3.47 6.43 -1.38
N PRO A 268 4.80 6.56 -1.20
CA PRO A 268 5.46 6.35 0.10
C PRO A 268 4.87 7.17 1.24
N ALA A 269 4.29 8.35 0.98
CA ALA A 269 3.61 9.16 1.99
C ALA A 269 2.41 8.43 2.65
N LYS A 270 1.92 7.36 2.03
CA LYS A 270 0.83 6.53 2.54
C LYS A 270 1.30 5.30 3.33
N TYR A 271 2.60 5.02 3.37
CA TYR A 271 3.10 3.80 4.04
C TYR A 271 2.83 3.79 5.55
N GLU A 272 2.93 4.92 6.23
CA GLU A 272 2.61 5.04 7.66
C GLU A 272 1.14 4.70 7.94
N GLU A 273 0.21 5.22 7.13
CA GLU A 273 -1.23 4.93 7.22
C GLU A 273 -1.51 3.44 6.98
N ILE A 274 -0.84 2.84 5.98
CA ILE A 274 -0.95 1.41 5.68
C ILE A 274 -0.41 0.57 6.85
N ALA A 275 0.75 0.92 7.39
CA ALA A 275 1.37 0.24 8.52
C ALA A 275 0.44 0.25 9.75
N ALA A 276 -0.09 1.41 10.11
CA ALA A 276 -1.04 1.55 11.21
C ALA A 276 -2.30 0.72 11.00
N TYR A 277 -2.86 0.71 9.78
CA TYR A 277 -4.03 -0.10 9.48
C TYR A 277 -3.71 -1.59 9.58
N MET A 278 -2.63 -2.05 8.92
CA MET A 278 -2.23 -3.46 8.90
C MET A 278 -1.88 -4.02 10.28
N GLU A 279 -1.33 -3.18 11.17
CA GLU A 279 -1.07 -3.56 12.57
C GLU A 279 -2.37 -4.03 13.27
N THR A 280 -3.49 -3.35 13.02
CA THR A 280 -4.82 -3.72 13.58
C THR A 280 -5.43 -4.97 12.96
N GLN A 281 -4.93 -5.41 11.81
CA GLN A 281 -5.46 -6.53 11.04
C GLN A 281 -4.65 -7.81 11.23
N GLU A 282 -3.71 -7.87 12.19
CA GLU A 282 -2.79 -8.99 12.43
C GLU A 282 -2.15 -9.60 11.16
N LYS A 283 -1.88 -8.78 10.15
CA LYS A 283 -1.22 -9.17 8.89
C LYS A 283 0.03 -8.34 8.68
N LEU A 284 1.02 -8.88 7.99
CA LEU A 284 2.27 -8.15 7.74
C LEU A 284 2.12 -7.20 6.56
N PHE A 285 2.84 -6.10 6.63
CA PHE A 285 3.02 -5.13 5.56
C PHE A 285 4.50 -5.06 5.19
N CYS A 286 4.82 -5.11 3.90
CA CYS A 286 6.17 -4.95 3.40
C CYS A 286 6.23 -3.92 2.28
N TYR A 287 7.11 -2.92 2.42
CA TYR A 287 7.30 -1.88 1.41
C TYR A 287 8.75 -1.77 0.98
N THR A 288 8.95 -1.30 -0.26
CA THR A 288 10.28 -0.94 -0.74
C THR A 288 10.61 0.46 -0.25
N GLU A 289 11.73 0.57 0.46
CA GLU A 289 12.27 1.83 0.95
C GLU A 289 13.28 2.37 -0.07
N LEU A 290 12.96 3.52 -0.66
CA LEU A 290 13.80 4.20 -1.65
C LEU A 290 14.30 5.56 -1.17
N ASN A 291 13.70 6.12 -0.12
CA ASN A 291 13.88 7.52 0.26
C ASN A 291 14.42 7.69 1.68
N CYS A 292 14.96 6.61 2.27
CA CYS A 292 15.45 6.67 3.64
C CYS A 292 16.79 7.38 3.82
N PHE A 293 17.59 7.53 2.75
CA PHE A 293 18.79 8.36 2.74
C PHE A 293 18.45 9.77 2.26
N ALA A 294 19.37 10.73 2.41
CA ALA A 294 19.21 12.03 1.77
C ALA A 294 19.09 11.88 0.24
N ALA A 295 18.33 12.75 -0.40
CA ALA A 295 18.22 12.75 -1.85
C ALA A 295 19.60 12.92 -2.50
N PRO A 296 19.88 12.32 -3.67
CA PRO A 296 21.16 12.47 -4.36
C PRO A 296 21.58 13.94 -4.49
N GLY A 297 22.80 14.27 -4.06
CA GLY A 297 23.33 15.64 -4.07
C GLY A 297 22.89 16.52 -2.90
N THR A 298 22.10 15.99 -1.96
CA THR A 298 21.75 16.67 -0.70
C THR A 298 22.48 16.02 0.48
N VAL A 299 22.80 16.81 1.49
CA VAL A 299 23.38 16.33 2.75
C VAL A 299 22.38 16.64 3.86
N ARG A 300 22.25 15.72 4.81
CA ARG A 300 21.41 15.92 5.99
C ARG A 300 21.96 17.04 6.87
N GLU A 301 21.08 17.69 7.62
CA GLU A 301 21.51 18.71 8.57
C GLU A 301 22.31 18.08 9.73
N ASP A 302 23.19 18.88 10.34
CA ASP A 302 24.00 18.43 11.47
C ASP A 302 23.11 17.93 12.62
N GLY A 303 23.26 16.65 12.99
CA GLY A 303 22.51 16.00 14.06
C GLY A 303 21.31 15.16 13.58
N GLU A 304 20.98 15.18 12.29
CA GLU A 304 20.02 14.23 11.72
C GLU A 304 20.64 12.84 11.56
N ASP A 305 19.83 11.81 11.80
CA ASP A 305 20.22 10.43 11.53
C ASP A 305 20.55 10.25 10.05
N LEU A 306 21.51 9.39 9.70
CA LEU A 306 21.84 9.10 8.30
C LEU A 306 20.66 8.46 7.53
N VAL A 307 19.80 7.74 8.25
CA VAL A 307 18.65 6.99 7.72
C VAL A 307 17.38 7.44 8.45
N GLN A 308 16.39 7.93 7.71
CA GLN A 308 15.02 8.19 8.18
C GLN A 308 14.05 7.30 7.40
N PRO A 309 13.56 6.19 7.98
CA PRO A 309 12.57 5.35 7.33
C PRO A 309 11.27 6.10 7.03
N SER A 310 10.57 5.70 5.97
CA SER A 310 9.24 6.21 5.61
C SER A 310 8.15 5.86 6.63
N VAL A 311 8.43 4.89 7.52
CA VAL A 311 7.50 4.38 8.52
C VAL A 311 8.13 4.42 9.91
N GLY A 312 7.36 4.82 10.92
CA GLY A 312 7.78 4.87 12.32
C GLY A 312 8.14 3.51 12.92
N ASN A 313 8.94 3.51 14.00
CA ASN A 313 9.46 2.30 14.62
C ASN A 313 8.53 1.62 15.65
N VAL A 314 7.24 1.91 15.59
CA VAL A 314 6.25 1.39 16.55
C VAL A 314 5.52 0.14 16.06
N TYR A 315 5.65 -0.21 14.78
CA TYR A 315 4.89 -1.29 14.15
C TYR A 315 5.62 -2.62 14.20
N PHE A 316 5.00 -3.62 14.82
CA PHE A 316 5.53 -4.99 14.90
C PHE A 316 5.14 -5.83 13.69
N ARG A 317 4.34 -5.28 12.76
CA ARG A 317 3.86 -5.99 11.57
C ARG A 317 4.30 -5.35 10.27
N THR A 318 5.27 -4.43 10.30
CA THR A 318 5.76 -3.75 9.10
C THR A 318 7.23 -4.03 8.83
N LEU A 319 7.59 -4.30 7.57
CA LEU A 319 8.94 -4.50 7.09
C LEU A 319 9.28 -3.48 5.99
N GLY A 320 10.36 -2.73 6.17
CA GLY A 320 10.96 -1.93 5.08
C GLY A 320 12.13 -2.69 4.45
N VAL A 321 12.20 -2.70 3.12
CA VAL A 321 13.32 -3.30 2.36
C VAL A 321 13.96 -2.24 1.47
N TYR A 322 15.24 -1.94 1.69
CA TYR A 322 15.98 -0.97 0.89
C TYR A 322 16.16 -1.44 -0.56
N GLY A 323 15.79 -0.58 -1.52
CA GLY A 323 15.71 -0.97 -2.93
C GLY A 323 16.80 -0.43 -3.87
N ARG A 324 17.58 0.60 -3.52
CA ARG A 324 18.55 1.17 -4.48
C ARG A 324 19.82 0.34 -4.61
N GLU A 325 20.50 0.43 -5.76
CA GLU A 325 21.81 -0.20 -5.94
C GLU A 325 22.93 0.60 -5.25
N THR A 326 22.88 1.93 -5.32
CA THR A 326 23.74 2.83 -4.55
C THR A 326 22.91 3.93 -3.91
N THR A 327 23.42 4.58 -2.87
CA THR A 327 22.72 5.63 -2.13
C THR A 327 22.59 6.94 -2.92
N ASP A 328 23.49 7.18 -3.87
CA ASP A 328 23.56 8.36 -4.74
C ASP A 328 22.94 8.17 -6.13
N GLN A 329 22.40 6.98 -6.42
CA GLN A 329 21.75 6.65 -7.70
C GLN A 329 20.55 7.59 -7.95
N ALA A 330 20.43 8.12 -9.17
CA ALA A 330 19.25 8.89 -9.58
C ALA A 330 18.01 7.97 -9.67
N ASP A 331 16.82 8.51 -9.43
CA ASP A 331 15.59 7.70 -9.37
C ASP A 331 15.27 6.97 -10.69
N GLU A 332 15.64 7.57 -11.82
CA GLU A 332 15.46 7.03 -13.17
C GLU A 332 16.38 5.82 -13.43
N ASP A 333 17.54 5.78 -12.78
CA ASP A 333 18.53 4.72 -12.93
C ASP A 333 18.23 3.49 -12.06
N ILE A 334 17.29 3.60 -11.10
CA ILE A 334 16.91 2.47 -10.24
C ILE A 334 16.35 1.35 -11.14
N PRO A 335 16.91 0.12 -11.10
CA PRO A 335 16.39 -0.98 -11.89
C PRO A 335 14.89 -1.18 -11.62
N PRO A 336 14.06 -1.33 -12.66
CA PRO A 336 12.61 -1.42 -12.48
C PRO A 336 12.18 -2.50 -11.48
N ALA A 337 12.85 -3.66 -11.48
CA ALA A 337 12.58 -4.74 -10.54
C ALA A 337 12.92 -4.41 -9.08
N ASN A 338 13.96 -3.60 -8.85
CA ASN A 338 14.39 -3.20 -7.50
C ASN A 338 13.36 -2.31 -6.79
N ARG A 339 12.50 -1.60 -7.55
CA ARG A 339 11.35 -0.86 -7.00
C ARG A 339 10.35 -1.79 -6.29
N TYR A 340 10.37 -3.09 -6.60
CA TYR A 340 9.50 -4.12 -6.03
C TYR A 340 10.29 -5.21 -5.29
N ILE A 341 11.44 -4.84 -4.70
CA ILE A 341 12.25 -5.77 -3.90
C ILE A 341 11.48 -6.29 -2.67
N ASN A 342 10.53 -5.53 -2.13
CA ASN A 342 9.59 -6.00 -1.11
C ASN A 342 8.84 -7.26 -1.58
N VAL A 343 8.37 -7.28 -2.83
CA VAL A 343 7.67 -8.42 -3.42
C VAL A 343 8.61 -9.60 -3.63
N ALA A 344 9.83 -9.37 -4.15
CA ALA A 344 10.84 -10.43 -4.28
C ALA A 344 11.16 -11.08 -2.93
N PHE A 345 11.40 -10.24 -1.92
CA PHE A 345 11.76 -10.63 -0.56
C PHE A 345 10.65 -11.48 0.09
N VAL A 346 9.41 -11.00 0.05
CA VAL A 346 8.27 -11.70 0.63
C VAL A 346 7.95 -12.97 -0.14
N ALA A 347 7.91 -12.95 -1.48
CA ALA A 347 7.64 -14.13 -2.30
C ALA A 347 8.65 -15.26 -2.03
N LYS A 348 9.93 -14.92 -1.82
CA LYS A 348 10.97 -15.89 -1.47
C LYS A 348 10.84 -16.38 -0.03
N TRP A 349 10.52 -15.49 0.91
CA TRP A 349 10.42 -15.81 2.34
C TRP A 349 9.22 -16.70 2.65
N LEU A 350 8.04 -16.40 2.12
CA LEU A 350 6.81 -17.13 2.45
C LEU A 350 6.77 -18.56 1.91
N ASN A 351 7.70 -18.95 1.05
CA ASN A 351 7.83 -20.31 0.53
C ASN A 351 8.21 -21.34 1.62
N TYR A 352 8.88 -20.88 2.68
CA TYR A 352 9.28 -21.75 3.78
C TYR A 352 8.12 -21.98 4.74
N GLU A 353 8.04 -23.19 5.29
CA GLU A 353 7.08 -23.55 6.35
C GLU A 353 7.32 -22.68 7.59
N SER A 354 6.26 -22.07 8.13
CA SER A 354 6.35 -21.10 9.23
C SER A 354 7.06 -21.69 10.44
N GLY A 355 8.16 -21.06 10.86
CA GLY A 355 8.97 -21.48 12.01
C GLY A 355 10.22 -22.31 11.64
N SER A 356 10.34 -22.73 10.38
CA SER A 356 11.54 -23.44 9.90
C SER A 356 12.62 -22.49 9.36
N GLU A 357 12.31 -21.20 9.27
CA GLU A 357 13.09 -20.21 8.55
C GLU A 357 13.43 -18.96 9.35
N THR A 358 14.59 -18.39 9.05
CA THR A 358 14.85 -16.97 9.32
C THR A 358 14.35 -16.10 8.17
N THR A 359 13.91 -14.88 8.44
CA THR A 359 13.58 -13.88 7.41
C THR A 359 14.83 -13.36 6.68
N ALA A 360 16.01 -13.46 7.30
CA ALA A 360 17.28 -13.05 6.71
C ALA A 360 17.86 -14.11 5.74
N PHE A 361 18.97 -13.78 5.08
CA PHE A 361 19.77 -14.64 4.21
C PHE A 361 19.02 -15.26 3.03
N LYS A 362 18.02 -14.55 2.49
CA LYS A 362 17.28 -14.98 1.30
C LYS A 362 18.02 -14.58 0.04
N GLN A 363 18.18 -15.54 -0.85
CA GLN A 363 18.63 -15.29 -2.22
C GLN A 363 17.43 -14.90 -3.06
N LEU A 364 17.43 -13.66 -3.55
CA LEU A 364 16.36 -13.10 -4.36
C LEU A 364 16.71 -13.21 -5.83
N ALA A 365 15.72 -13.54 -6.67
CA ALA A 365 15.85 -13.58 -8.11
C ALA A 365 15.34 -12.27 -8.75
N SER A 366 15.88 -11.92 -9.91
CA SER A 366 15.46 -10.77 -10.74
C SER A 366 15.62 -9.38 -10.11
N VAL A 367 16.29 -9.28 -8.95
CA VAL A 367 16.65 -8.02 -8.29
C VAL A 367 18.15 -7.93 -8.09
N TYR A 368 18.67 -6.72 -8.05
CA TYR A 368 20.09 -6.42 -7.99
C TYR A 368 20.52 -6.06 -6.56
N PRO A 369 21.65 -6.60 -6.06
CA PRO A 369 22.16 -6.29 -4.73
C PRO A 369 22.69 -4.85 -4.65
N SER A 370 22.42 -4.20 -3.52
CA SER A 370 22.96 -2.90 -3.17
C SER A 370 24.46 -2.98 -2.87
N LYS A 371 25.19 -1.93 -3.26
CA LYS A 371 26.60 -1.68 -2.94
C LYS A 371 26.66 -0.67 -1.80
N LEU A 372 26.51 -1.16 -0.58
CA LEU A 372 26.48 -0.36 0.64
C LEU A 372 27.82 -0.39 1.36
N THR A 373 28.22 0.73 1.94
CA THR A 373 29.36 0.83 2.86
C THR A 373 29.01 0.25 4.24
N SER A 374 30.01 -0.07 5.05
CA SER A 374 29.80 -0.55 6.42
C SER A 374 29.01 0.43 7.29
N THR A 375 29.15 1.74 7.05
CA THR A 375 28.42 2.79 7.77
C THR A 375 26.94 2.81 7.38
N GLU A 376 26.64 2.74 6.09
CA GLU A 376 25.26 2.70 5.60
C GLU A 376 24.54 1.42 6.02
N MET A 377 25.21 0.27 5.95
CA MET A 377 24.67 -1.00 6.44
C MET A 377 24.33 -0.94 7.93
N LYS A 378 25.21 -0.35 8.74
CA LYS A 378 24.96 -0.16 10.17
C LYS A 378 23.76 0.77 10.40
N ALA A 379 23.68 1.89 9.69
CA ALA A 379 22.58 2.84 9.83
C ALA A 379 21.22 2.22 9.44
N LEU A 380 21.16 1.42 8.39
CA LEU A 380 19.96 0.67 8.01
C LEU A 380 19.58 -0.36 9.07
N ALA A 381 20.56 -1.12 9.59
CA ALA A 381 20.34 -2.13 10.62
C ALA A 381 19.84 -1.50 11.94
N ASP A 382 20.42 -0.37 12.37
CA ASP A 382 20.02 0.38 13.57
C ASP A 382 18.57 0.90 13.47
N LYS A 383 18.08 1.13 12.24
CA LYS A 383 16.67 1.50 11.96
C LYS A 383 15.78 0.31 11.63
N SER A 384 16.25 -0.92 11.83
CA SER A 384 15.51 -2.17 11.55
C SER A 384 15.03 -2.31 10.10
N LEU A 385 15.73 -1.67 9.15
CA LEU A 385 15.47 -1.85 7.72
C LEU A 385 16.21 -3.08 7.20
N ASN A 386 15.56 -3.78 6.27
CA ASN A 386 16.13 -4.92 5.56
C ASN A 386 16.85 -4.42 4.31
N TYR A 387 17.91 -5.09 3.90
CA TYR A 387 18.67 -4.71 2.70
C TYR A 387 19.26 -5.95 2.02
N PHE A 388 19.55 -5.84 0.73
CA PHE A 388 20.02 -6.95 -0.10
C PHE A 388 21.42 -6.64 -0.63
N ILE A 389 22.43 -7.44 -0.25
CA ILE A 389 23.85 -7.19 -0.57
C ILE A 389 24.56 -8.46 -0.99
N THR A 390 25.75 -8.32 -1.58
CA THR A 390 26.63 -9.46 -1.87
C THR A 390 27.56 -9.74 -0.68
N VAL A 391 27.47 -10.94 -0.10
CA VAL A 391 28.36 -11.44 0.96
C VAL A 391 28.96 -12.77 0.50
N GLY A 392 30.29 -12.86 0.42
CA GLY A 392 30.96 -14.12 0.08
C GLY A 392 30.55 -14.71 -1.28
N SER A 393 30.42 -13.85 -2.31
CA SER A 393 29.94 -14.22 -3.66
C SER A 393 28.49 -14.73 -3.74
N LYS A 394 27.70 -14.54 -2.68
CA LYS A 394 26.26 -14.82 -2.67
C LYS A 394 25.49 -13.54 -2.41
N ASN A 395 24.38 -13.34 -3.13
CA ASN A 395 23.50 -12.21 -2.91
C ASN A 395 22.44 -12.61 -1.87
N LEU A 396 22.39 -11.91 -0.75
CA LEU A 396 21.61 -12.30 0.42
C LEU A 396 20.88 -11.09 1.00
N SER A 397 19.65 -11.31 1.46
CA SER A 397 18.96 -10.36 2.32
C SER A 397 19.58 -10.35 3.72
N MET A 398 19.55 -9.19 4.37
CA MET A 398 20.13 -8.99 5.69
C MET A 398 19.11 -8.36 6.64
N ASN A 399 19.43 -8.41 7.93
CA ASN A 399 18.62 -7.96 9.07
C ASN A 399 17.41 -8.86 9.38
N GLY A 400 16.44 -9.03 8.50
CA GLY A 400 15.27 -9.92 8.75
C GLY A 400 14.33 -9.46 9.87
N LYS A 401 14.25 -8.15 10.12
CA LYS A 401 13.44 -7.56 11.22
C LYS A 401 12.24 -6.78 10.71
N VAL A 402 11.23 -6.66 11.57
CA VAL A 402 10.18 -5.64 11.45
C VAL A 402 10.70 -4.30 11.99
N ILE A 403 10.09 -3.19 11.58
CA ILE A 403 10.54 -1.84 11.96
C ILE A 403 10.44 -1.62 13.49
N GLY A 404 9.54 -2.34 14.16
CA GLY A 404 9.44 -2.44 15.63
C GLY A 404 10.61 -3.14 16.34
N ASN A 405 11.70 -3.47 15.63
CA ASN A 405 12.90 -4.11 16.16
C ASN A 405 12.66 -5.51 16.76
N GLU A 406 11.76 -6.27 16.16
CA GLU A 406 11.55 -7.70 16.42
C GLU A 406 11.86 -8.53 15.17
N TRP A 407 12.14 -9.82 15.32
CA TRP A 407 12.37 -10.72 14.19
C TRP A 407 11.05 -11.05 13.48
N ALA A 408 11.01 -10.86 12.16
CA ALA A 408 9.76 -11.03 11.40
C ALA A 408 9.28 -12.49 11.35
N ASP A 409 10.20 -13.45 11.41
CA ASP A 409 9.94 -14.89 11.49
C ASP A 409 9.29 -15.27 12.82
N ILE A 410 9.69 -14.63 13.92
CA ILE A 410 9.04 -14.83 15.23
C ILE A 410 7.59 -14.32 15.19
N ILE A 411 7.34 -13.16 14.57
CA ILE A 411 5.97 -12.63 14.42
C ILE A 411 5.10 -13.58 13.59
N ARG A 412 5.60 -14.05 12.45
CA ARG A 412 4.92 -15.03 11.59
C ARG A 412 4.63 -16.33 12.34
N PHE A 413 5.62 -16.89 13.03
CA PHE A 413 5.48 -18.13 13.79
C PHE A 413 4.45 -18.00 14.94
N ARG A 414 4.47 -16.89 15.67
CA ARG A 414 3.51 -16.61 16.74
C ARG A 414 2.07 -16.59 16.21
N ASP A 415 1.84 -15.88 15.11
CA ASP A 415 0.50 -15.78 14.50
C ASP A 415 0.02 -17.14 13.99
N TRP A 416 0.92 -17.92 13.40
CA TRP A 416 0.63 -19.30 12.99
C TRP A 416 0.24 -20.18 14.19
N LEU A 417 1.03 -20.15 15.28
CA LEU A 417 0.79 -20.96 16.48
C LEU A 417 -0.54 -20.61 17.14
N LYS A 418 -0.88 -19.31 17.18
CA LYS A 418 -2.17 -18.81 17.67
C LYS A 418 -3.32 -19.39 16.84
N ASN A 419 -3.23 -19.30 15.51
CA ASN A 419 -4.25 -19.81 14.59
C ASN A 419 -4.42 -21.34 14.68
N ASP A 420 -3.31 -22.11 14.69
CA ASP A 420 -3.35 -23.57 14.81
C ASP A 420 -3.99 -24.00 16.14
N MET A 421 -3.63 -23.36 17.26
CA MET A 421 -4.20 -23.67 18.56
C MET A 421 -5.69 -23.38 18.62
N GLN A 422 -6.14 -22.26 18.05
CA GLN A 422 -7.55 -21.89 18.00
C GLN A 422 -8.36 -22.86 17.16
N LEU A 423 -7.88 -23.20 15.96
CA LEU A 423 -8.55 -24.13 15.07
C LEU A 423 -8.75 -25.49 15.75
N ARG A 424 -7.74 -26.00 16.45
CA ARG A 424 -7.82 -27.27 17.20
C ARG A 424 -8.82 -27.21 18.35
N VAL A 425 -8.83 -26.12 19.11
CA VAL A 425 -9.77 -25.96 20.24
C VAL A 425 -11.21 -25.78 19.73
N VAL A 426 -11.43 -25.00 18.66
CA VAL A 426 -12.75 -24.86 18.02
C VAL A 426 -13.23 -26.22 17.49
N ASN A 427 -12.38 -26.94 16.76
CA ASN A 427 -12.70 -28.28 16.26
C ASN A 427 -13.06 -29.24 17.40
N LEU A 428 -12.38 -29.17 18.54
CA LEU A 428 -12.74 -29.95 19.73
C LEU A 428 -14.17 -29.66 20.20
N PHE A 429 -14.58 -28.39 20.26
CA PHE A 429 -15.92 -28.00 20.71
C PHE A 429 -17.02 -28.28 19.69
N VAL A 430 -16.73 -28.16 18.39
CA VAL A 430 -17.72 -28.34 17.32
C VAL A 430 -17.96 -29.82 17.02
N THR A 431 -16.93 -30.67 17.10
CA THR A 431 -17.04 -32.10 16.78
C THR A 431 -17.61 -32.94 17.90
N ARG A 432 -17.49 -32.49 19.16
CA ARG A 432 -18.01 -33.22 20.32
C ARG A 432 -19.37 -32.68 20.75
N PRO A 433 -20.36 -33.54 21.04
CA PRO A 433 -21.66 -33.09 21.57
C PRO A 433 -21.53 -32.27 22.86
N LYS A 434 -20.50 -32.55 23.65
CA LYS A 434 -20.22 -31.86 24.92
C LYS A 434 -18.77 -32.05 25.34
N VAL A 435 -18.15 -30.96 25.79
CA VAL A 435 -16.93 -30.99 26.61
C VAL A 435 -17.34 -30.66 28.05
N PRO A 436 -17.36 -31.63 28.98
CA PRO A 436 -17.83 -31.40 30.34
C PRO A 436 -16.80 -30.63 31.19
N TYR A 437 -17.26 -29.87 32.19
CA TYR A 437 -16.42 -29.25 33.23
C TYR A 437 -15.97 -30.28 34.29
N THR A 438 -15.33 -31.35 33.82
CA THR A 438 -14.64 -32.35 34.62
C THR A 438 -13.16 -32.32 34.26
N ASP A 439 -12.29 -32.88 35.10
CA ASP A 439 -10.85 -32.91 34.81
C ASP A 439 -10.57 -33.61 33.47
N ALA A 440 -11.33 -34.66 33.15
CA ALA A 440 -11.25 -35.32 31.84
C ALA A 440 -11.64 -34.40 30.67
N GLY A 441 -12.67 -33.56 30.82
CA GLY A 441 -13.07 -32.62 29.77
C GLY A 441 -12.11 -31.43 29.64
N ILE A 442 -11.56 -30.92 30.74
CA ILE A 442 -10.52 -29.88 30.73
C ILE A 442 -9.23 -30.43 30.10
N SER A 443 -8.87 -31.68 30.38
CA SER A 443 -7.72 -32.35 29.77
C SER A 443 -7.86 -32.45 28.24
N LEU A 444 -9.07 -32.55 27.67
CA LEU A 444 -9.25 -32.50 26.22
C LEU A 444 -8.76 -31.17 25.61
N VAL A 445 -8.99 -30.05 26.31
CA VAL A 445 -8.50 -28.72 25.88
C VAL A 445 -6.98 -28.67 26.01
N GLN A 446 -6.43 -29.16 27.13
CA GLN A 446 -4.98 -29.26 27.33
C GLN A 446 -4.30 -30.09 26.22
N ASN A 447 -4.92 -31.19 25.79
CA ASN A 447 -4.39 -32.03 24.71
C ASN A 447 -4.32 -31.29 23.37
N GLN A 448 -5.28 -30.40 23.06
CA GLN A 448 -5.19 -29.56 21.86
C GLN A 448 -4.06 -28.53 21.97
N MET A 449 -3.88 -27.92 23.14
CA MET A 449 -2.74 -27.01 23.38
C MET A 449 -1.41 -27.72 23.18
N ILE A 450 -1.24 -28.91 23.79
CA ILE A 450 -0.03 -29.74 23.64
C ILE A 450 0.19 -30.12 22.18
N ALA A 451 -0.86 -30.51 21.44
CA ALA A 451 -0.74 -30.87 20.04
C ALA A 451 -0.23 -29.69 19.18
N SER A 452 -0.68 -28.47 19.47
CA SER A 452 -0.23 -27.26 18.77
C SER A 452 1.24 -26.94 19.07
N LEU A 453 1.62 -27.02 20.36
CA LEU A 453 3.00 -26.79 20.80
C LEU A 453 3.97 -27.85 20.27
N LYS A 454 3.51 -29.09 20.16
CA LYS A 454 4.29 -30.15 19.51
C LYS A 454 4.47 -29.88 18.01
N SER A 455 3.41 -29.48 17.30
CA SER A 455 3.53 -29.06 15.90
C SER A 455 4.49 -27.86 15.75
N GLY A 456 4.52 -26.94 16.72
CA GLY A 456 5.50 -25.85 16.75
C GLY A 456 6.95 -26.29 17.00
N GLN A 457 7.17 -27.37 17.75
CA GLN A 457 8.50 -28.01 17.87
C GLN A 457 8.88 -28.71 16.57
N ASP A 458 7.96 -29.49 15.99
CA ASP A 458 8.18 -30.22 14.73
C ASP A 458 8.51 -29.24 13.57
N ALA A 459 7.91 -28.04 13.57
CA ALA A 459 8.19 -26.98 12.61
C ALA A 459 9.51 -26.21 12.87
N GLY A 460 10.14 -26.40 14.04
CA GLY A 460 11.39 -25.76 14.41
C GLY A 460 11.27 -24.39 15.10
N GLY A 461 10.07 -23.89 15.38
CA GLY A 461 9.87 -22.59 16.03
C GLY A 461 9.88 -22.63 17.57
N ILE A 462 9.63 -23.80 18.17
CA ILE A 462 9.78 -24.05 19.61
C ILE A 462 10.99 -24.95 19.85
N ALA A 463 11.82 -24.61 20.83
CA ALA A 463 12.99 -25.41 21.18
C ALA A 463 12.59 -26.81 21.67
N GLU A 464 13.45 -27.79 21.41
CA GLU A 464 13.32 -29.11 22.00
C GLU A 464 13.59 -29.08 23.52
N SER A 465 13.22 -30.16 24.21
CA SER A 465 13.63 -30.36 25.60
C SER A 465 15.15 -30.52 25.65
N GLU A 466 15.80 -29.69 26.44
CA GLU A 466 17.23 -29.76 26.71
C GLU A 466 17.48 -30.33 28.11
N PHE A 467 18.72 -30.69 28.41
CA PHE A 467 19.13 -31.10 29.75
C PHE A 467 20.23 -30.16 30.22
N ASP A 468 20.15 -29.71 31.46
CA ASP A 468 21.27 -29.00 32.09
C ASP A 468 22.42 -29.96 32.44
N GLU A 469 23.53 -29.41 32.92
CA GLU A 469 24.71 -30.19 33.35
C GLU A 469 24.39 -31.18 34.47
N ASP A 470 23.29 -30.95 35.21
CA ASP A 470 22.81 -31.80 36.31
C ASP A 470 21.81 -32.88 35.83
N GLY A 471 21.50 -32.93 34.53
CA GLY A 471 20.56 -33.90 33.94
C GLY A 471 19.09 -33.58 34.18
N THR A 472 18.76 -32.37 34.62
CA THR A 472 17.38 -31.89 34.77
C THR A 472 16.84 -31.50 33.40
N GLU A 473 15.67 -32.03 33.05
CA GLU A 473 14.98 -31.66 31.81
C GLU A 473 14.53 -30.19 31.87
N ILE A 474 14.98 -29.40 30.91
CA ILE A 474 14.49 -28.07 30.58
C ILE A 474 13.49 -28.25 29.43
N PRO A 475 12.18 -28.35 29.72
CA PRO A 475 11.20 -28.65 28.69
C PRO A 475 11.07 -27.49 27.71
N GLY A 476 10.92 -27.82 26.42
CA GLY A 476 10.67 -26.84 25.36
C GLY A 476 9.39 -26.02 25.57
N TYR A 477 8.40 -26.61 26.23
CA TYR A 477 7.18 -25.93 26.67
C TYR A 477 6.57 -26.55 27.93
N VAL A 478 5.76 -25.77 28.64
CA VAL A 478 4.96 -26.20 29.79
C VAL A 478 3.53 -25.73 29.60
N THR A 479 2.56 -26.60 29.83
CA THR A 479 1.13 -26.24 29.84
C THR A 479 0.55 -26.34 31.24
N SER A 480 -0.44 -25.50 31.55
CA SER A 480 -1.16 -25.50 32.83
C SER A 480 -2.63 -25.22 32.59
N VAL A 481 -3.50 -26.10 33.08
CA VAL A 481 -4.95 -25.93 33.04
C VAL A 481 -5.51 -26.03 34.47
N PRO A 482 -6.61 -25.35 34.80
CA PRO A 482 -7.19 -25.45 36.13
C PRO A 482 -7.80 -26.83 36.35
N LEU A 483 -7.77 -27.30 37.60
CA LEU A 483 -8.57 -28.46 37.99
C LEU A 483 -10.04 -28.06 38.07
N ALA A 484 -10.95 -28.97 37.74
CA ALA A 484 -12.38 -28.73 37.89
C ALA A 484 -12.73 -28.39 39.36
N ALA A 485 -11.98 -28.92 40.33
CA ALA A 485 -12.14 -28.62 41.75
C ALA A 485 -11.72 -27.19 42.14
N SER A 486 -10.80 -26.55 41.41
CA SER A 486 -10.31 -25.20 41.72
C SER A 486 -11.14 -24.08 41.10
N LEU A 487 -12.18 -24.43 40.33
CA LEU A 487 -13.12 -23.49 39.71
C LEU A 487 -14.39 -23.34 40.55
N SER A 488 -14.78 -22.09 40.78
CA SER A 488 -16.01 -21.74 41.48
C SER A 488 -17.27 -22.17 40.71
N ALA A 489 -18.40 -22.29 41.41
CA ALA A 489 -19.68 -22.60 40.78
C ALA A 489 -20.09 -21.53 39.75
N SER A 490 -19.77 -20.26 39.99
CA SER A 490 -19.99 -19.14 39.07
C SER A 490 -19.13 -19.25 37.80
N GLU A 491 -17.86 -19.63 37.92
CA GLU A 491 -16.98 -19.85 36.76
C GLU A 491 -17.49 -21.02 35.90
N LYS A 492 -17.93 -22.12 36.52
CA LYS A 492 -18.55 -23.24 35.78
C LYS A 492 -19.88 -22.86 35.13
N ALA A 493 -20.70 -22.07 35.83
CA ALA A 493 -21.97 -21.57 35.32
C ALA A 493 -21.78 -20.63 34.11
N SER A 494 -20.66 -19.89 34.06
CA SER A 494 -20.33 -19.03 32.92
C SER A 494 -20.06 -19.81 31.63
N ARG A 495 -19.75 -21.12 31.74
CA ARG A 495 -19.35 -22.00 30.64
C ARG A 495 -18.12 -21.53 29.84
N LYS A 496 -17.29 -20.66 30.43
CA LYS A 496 -16.01 -20.19 29.87
C LYS A 496 -14.83 -20.78 30.64
N LEU A 497 -14.01 -21.61 30.00
CA LEU A 497 -12.85 -22.22 30.65
C LEU A 497 -11.73 -21.18 30.63
N THR A 498 -11.40 -20.65 31.81
CA THR A 498 -10.34 -19.64 31.98
C THR A 498 -9.10 -20.28 32.61
N LYS A 499 -7.99 -19.53 32.70
CA LYS A 499 -6.74 -19.96 33.37
C LYS A 499 -5.99 -21.11 32.69
N CYS A 500 -6.29 -21.42 31.43
CA CYS A 500 -5.41 -22.23 30.59
C CYS A 500 -4.20 -21.37 30.21
N LYS A 501 -2.99 -21.83 30.54
CA LYS A 501 -1.73 -21.13 30.30
C LYS A 501 -0.73 -22.06 29.65
N PHE A 502 0.16 -21.50 28.84
CA PHE A 502 1.36 -22.19 28.40
C PHE A 502 2.56 -21.25 28.45
N LYS A 503 3.76 -21.84 28.50
CA LYS A 503 5.03 -21.15 28.28
C LYS A 503 5.82 -22.00 27.30
N ALA A 504 6.39 -21.40 26.27
CA ALA A 504 7.24 -22.09 25.30
C ALA A 504 8.53 -21.29 25.11
N ARG A 505 9.65 -21.99 24.91
CA ARG A 505 10.94 -21.39 24.58
C ARG A 505 11.07 -21.33 23.06
N LEU A 506 11.20 -20.13 22.51
CA LEU A 506 11.41 -19.94 21.07
C LEU A 506 12.77 -20.50 20.65
N ALA A 507 12.82 -21.19 19.52
CA ALA A 507 14.06 -21.60 18.87
C ALA A 507 14.52 -20.51 17.89
N GLY A 508 15.05 -19.41 18.44
CA GLY A 508 15.52 -18.29 17.63
C GLY A 508 16.69 -18.64 16.70
N ALA A 509 16.75 -18.01 15.53
CA ALA A 509 17.82 -18.22 14.56
C ALA A 509 19.13 -17.51 14.93
N ILE A 510 20.27 -18.15 14.68
CA ILE A 510 21.60 -17.56 14.84
C ILE A 510 21.96 -16.80 13.57
N HIS A 511 22.16 -15.48 13.67
CA HIS A 511 22.52 -14.63 12.53
C HIS A 511 23.98 -14.15 12.53
N PHE A 512 24.69 -14.33 13.65
CA PHE A 512 26.10 -13.94 13.79
C PHE A 512 26.83 -14.88 14.76
N ALA A 513 28.08 -15.20 14.45
CA ALA A 513 28.97 -15.97 15.31
C ALA A 513 30.33 -15.26 15.42
N GLU A 514 30.77 -14.95 16.63
CA GLU A 514 32.13 -14.46 16.89
C GLU A 514 33.06 -15.66 17.12
N LEU A 515 34.04 -15.86 16.24
CA LEU A 515 35.02 -16.92 16.37
C LEU A 515 36.39 -16.31 16.71
N LYS A 516 36.96 -16.70 17.85
CA LYS A 516 38.31 -16.31 18.29
C LYS A 516 39.19 -17.53 18.32
N GLY A 517 40.36 -17.47 17.70
CA GLY A 517 41.34 -18.54 17.69
C GLY A 517 42.72 -18.04 18.11
N SER A 518 43.44 -18.83 18.89
CA SER A 518 44.86 -18.65 19.17
C SER A 518 45.64 -19.83 18.57
N LEU A 519 46.75 -19.54 17.88
CA LEU A 519 47.65 -20.58 17.38
C LEU A 519 48.80 -20.73 18.37
N THR A 520 48.86 -21.90 19.02
CA THR A 520 49.94 -22.31 19.93
C THR A 520 50.51 -23.64 19.43
N TYR A 521 51.77 -23.92 19.74
CA TYR A 521 52.39 -25.21 19.37
C TYR A 521 51.88 -26.39 20.23
N GLU A 522 51.19 -26.10 21.34
CA GLU A 522 50.51 -27.07 22.20
C GLU A 522 49.15 -26.48 22.64
N LEU A 523 48.12 -27.34 22.72
CA LEU A 523 46.72 -27.00 23.00
C LEU A 523 46.41 -26.84 24.49
#